data_AF-A0A1I0SYP6-F1
#
_entry.id   AF-A0A1I0SYP6-F1
#
_cell.length_a   1.000
_cell.length_b   1.000
_cell.length_c   1.000
_cell.angle_alpha   90.00
_cell.angle_beta   90.00
_cell.angle_gamma   90.00
#
_symmetry.space_group_name_H-M   'P 1'
#
loop_
_entity.id
_entity.type
_entity.pdbx_description
1 polymer ?
#
loop_
_entity_poly.entity_id
_entity_poly.type
_entity_poly.pdbx_seq_one_letter_code
_entity_poly.pdbx_strand_id
1 'polypeptide(L)' 'FGHSEQAVHNQVYVAMIVYCLNVLAQLNTNSERSYLQISRYLKASLWKSAHIWLRKIEGNSVP' A
#
# COMPACT_ATOMS: atom_id res chain seq x y z
N PHE A 1 -17.12 5.37 14.56
CA PHE A 1 -17.24 4.37 13.47
C PHE A 1 -18.73 4.09 13.29
N GLY A 2 -19.35 4.65 12.24
CA GLY A 2 -20.78 4.48 12.01
C GLY A 2 -21.07 3.07 11.50
N HIS A 3 -21.97 2.35 12.18
CA HIS A 3 -22.40 0.99 11.83
C HIS A 3 -23.42 0.95 10.68
N SER A 4 -23.35 1.87 9.72
CA SER A 4 -24.20 1.73 8.53
C SER A 4 -23.62 0.61 7.65
N GLU A 5 -24.47 -0.25 7.10
CA GLU A 5 -24.06 -1.31 6.16
C GLU A 5 -23.18 -0.75 5.03
N GLN A 6 -23.47 0.48 4.59
CA GLN A 6 -22.66 1.24 3.63
C GLN A 6 -21.22 1.50 4.10
N ALA A 7 -21.00 1.83 5.36
CA ALA A 7 -19.66 2.06 5.89
C ALA A 7 -18.83 0.78 5.97
N VAL A 8 -19.46 -0.36 6.27
CA VAL A 8 -18.80 -1.67 6.26
C VAL A 8 -18.45 -2.08 4.83
N HIS A 9 -19.38 -1.89 3.90
CA HIS A 9 -19.17 -2.20 2.50
C HIS A 9 -18.03 -1.37 1.88
N ASN A 10 -17.99 -0.07 2.17
CA ASN A 10 -16.88 0.80 1.75
C ASN A 10 -15.54 0.34 2.34
N GLN A 11 -15.49 -0.11 3.60
CA GLN A 11 -14.25 -0.63 4.19
C GLN A 11 -13.75 -1.88 3.46
N VAL A 12 -14.64 -2.79 3.07
CA VAL A 12 -14.29 -3.98 2.29
C VAL A 12 -13.76 -3.59 0.91
N TYR A 13 -14.41 -2.65 0.22
CA TYR A 13 -13.90 -2.16 -1.06
C TYR A 13 -12.54 -1.50 -0.96
N VAL A 14 -12.32 -0.65 0.04
CA VAL A 14 -11.02 -0.03 0.28
C VAL A 14 -9.96 -1.09 0.57
N ALA A 15 -10.27 -2.11 1.36
CA ALA A 15 -9.34 -3.21 1.63
C ALA A 15 -8.97 -3.99 0.36
N MET A 16 -9.95 -4.27 -0.52
CA MET A 16 -9.70 -4.93 -1.81
C MET A 16 -8.84 -4.07 -2.73
N ILE A 17 -9.11 -2.76 -2.84
CA ILE A 17 -8.31 -1.83 -3.64
C ILE A 17 -6.87 -1.79 -3.13
N VAL A 18 -6.67 -1.67 -1.82
CA VAL A 18 -5.33 -1.66 -1.20
C VAL A 18 -4.59 -2.97 -1.44
N TYR A 19 -5.29 -4.10 -1.37
CA TYR A 19 -4.70 -5.41 -1.68
C TYR A 19 -4.25 -5.49 -3.14
N CYS A 20 -5.10 -5.13 -4.10
CA CYS A 20 -4.76 -5.12 -5.51
C CYS A 20 -3.56 -4.20 -5.81
N LEU A 21 -3.51 -3.01 -5.20
CA LEU A 21 -2.38 -2.09 -5.32
C LEU A 21 -1.09 -2.68 -4.74
N ASN A 22 -1.17 -3.40 -3.62
CA ASN A 22 -0.01 -4.06 -3.04
C ASN A 22 0.49 -5.22 -3.90
N VAL A 23 -0.40 -6.01 -4.51
CA VAL A 23 -0.03 -7.08 -5.45
C VAL A 23 0.62 -6.48 -6.71
N LEU A 24 0.05 -5.40 -7.27
CA LEU A 24 0.65 -4.69 -8.40
C LEU A 24 2.02 -4.12 -8.06
N ALA A 25 2.19 -3.54 -6.87
CA ALA A 25 3.47 -3.04 -6.41
C ALA A 25 4.50 -4.17 -6.26
N GLN A 26 4.13 -5.34 -5.72
CA GLN A 26 5.01 -6.51 -5.65
C GLN A 26 5.42 -7.00 -7.05
N LEU A 27 4.47 -7.13 -7.98
CA LEU A 27 4.73 -7.55 -9.35
C LEU A 27 5.64 -6.57 -10.10
N ASN A 28 5.40 -5.26 -9.94
CA ASN A 28 6.15 -4.22 -10.64
C ASN A 28 7.58 -4.04 -10.08
N THR A 29 7.78 -4.29 -8.79
CA THR A 29 9.07 -4.04 -8.12
C THR A 29 9.91 -5.31 -7.91
N ASN A 30 9.40 -6.51 -8.26
CA ASN A 30 10.01 -7.81 -7.96
C ASN A 30 10.47 -7.95 -6.48
N SER A 31 9.85 -7.19 -5.58
CA SER A 31 10.28 -7.07 -4.19
C SER A 31 9.69 -8.19 -3.35
N GLU A 32 10.55 -8.93 -2.63
CA GLU A 32 10.16 -9.94 -1.62
C GLU A 32 9.49 -9.34 -0.37
N ARG A 33 9.36 -8.00 -0.27
CA ARG A 33 8.80 -7.35 0.92
C ARG A 33 7.34 -7.73 1.15
N SER A 34 7.05 -8.14 2.38
CA SER A 34 5.71 -8.55 2.77
C SER A 34 4.69 -7.41 2.69
N TYR A 35 3.43 -7.77 2.48
CA TYR A 35 2.28 -6.86 2.48
C TYR A 35 2.29 -5.89 3.66
N LEU A 36 2.64 -6.36 4.86
CA LEU A 36 2.69 -5.53 6.06
C LEU A 36 3.73 -4.43 5.95
N GLN A 37 4.92 -4.73 5.41
CA GLN A 37 5.97 -3.74 5.23
C GLN A 37 5.57 -2.68 4.21
N ILE A 38 4.99 -3.09 3.08
CA ILE A 38 4.50 -2.17 2.04
C ILE A 38 3.40 -1.27 2.60
N SER A 39 2.42 -1.83 3.31
CA SER A 39 1.35 -1.04 3.94
C SER A 39 1.88 -0.05 4.98
N ARG A 40 2.91 -0.43 5.75
CA ARG A 40 3.56 0.44 6.74
C ARG A 40 4.28 1.59 6.05
N TYR A 41 4.99 1.30 4.96
CA TYR A 41 5.64 2.32 4.15
C TYR A 41 4.61 3.26 3.52
N LEU A 42 3.55 2.75 2.91
CA LEU A 42 2.47 3.58 2.36
C LEU A 42 1.87 4.49 3.43
N LYS A 43 1.50 3.96 4.61
CA LYS A 43 0.97 4.78 5.71
C LYS A 43 1.94 5.86 6.16
N ALA A 44 3.23 5.53 6.28
CA ALA A 44 4.27 6.50 6.68
C ALA A 44 4.62 7.51 5.57
N SER A 45 4.25 7.23 4.32
CA SER A 45 4.57 8.04 3.14
C SER A 45 3.36 8.56 2.39
N LEU A 46 2.16 8.51 3.00
CA LEU A 46 0.90 9.02 2.45
C LEU A 46 1.02 10.46 1.94
N TRP A 47 1.85 11.26 2.61
CA TRP A 47 2.10 12.67 2.30
C TRP A 47 3.34 12.90 1.42
N LYS A 48 3.98 11.83 0.92
CA LYS A 48 5.18 11.89 0.10
C LYS A 48 4.86 11.50 -1.34
N SER A 49 5.57 12.11 -2.28
CA SER A 49 5.36 11.89 -3.71
C SER A 49 5.60 10.43 -4.10
N ALA A 50 4.91 9.99 -5.18
CA ALA A 50 4.80 8.59 -5.54
C ALA A 50 6.13 7.86 -5.75
N HIS A 51 7.07 8.59 -6.34
CA HIS A 51 8.42 8.11 -6.60
C HIS A 51 9.19 7.74 -5.33
N ILE A 52 8.92 8.39 -4.18
CA ILE A 52 9.68 8.17 -2.94
C ILE A 52 9.35 6.80 -2.34
N TRP A 53 8.08 6.40 -2.36
CA TRP A 53 7.66 5.12 -1.79
C TRP A 53 7.90 3.97 -2.75
N LEU A 54 7.73 4.16 -4.06
CA LEU A 54 8.12 3.16 -5.07
C LEU A 54 9.60 2.80 -4.97
N ARG A 55 10.48 3.81 -4.92
CA ARG A 55 11.93 3.62 -4.80
C ARG A 55 12.34 2.95 -3.47
N LYS A 56 11.60 3.24 -2.39
CA LYS A 56 11.76 2.51 -1.11
C LYS A 56 11.34 1.06 -1.24
N ILE A 57 10.21 0.75 -1.89
CA ILE A 57 9.69 -0.61 -2.06
C ILE A 57 10.63 -1.45 -2.93
N GLU A 58 11.19 -0.88 -3.99
CA GLU A 58 12.20 -1.52 -4.86
C GLU A 58 13.52 -1.86 -4.16
N GLY A 59 13.75 -1.41 -2.92
CA GLY A 59 14.99 -1.68 -2.19
C GLY A 59 16.19 -0.83 -2.65
N ASN A 60 15.97 0.12 -3.56
CA ASN A 60 16.96 1.11 -4.00
C ASN A 60 17.14 2.21 -2.94
N SER A 61 17.59 1.82 -1.75
CA SER A 61 18.10 2.72 -0.71
C SER A 61 19.62 2.82 -0.84
N VAL A 62 20.07 3.80 -1.62
CA VAL A 62 21.48 4.25 -1.70
C VAL A 62 21.46 5.73 -1.29
N PRO A 63 22.43 6.21 -0.48
CA PRO A 63 22.23 7.14 0.64
C PRO A 63 21.80 8.57 0.27
#